data_AF-A0A8H7U0N1-F1
#
_entry.id   AF-A0A8H7U0N1-F1
#
_cell.length_a   1.000
_cell.length_b   1.000
_cell.length_c   1.000
_cell.angle_alpha   90.00
_cell.angle_beta   90.00
_cell.angle_gamma   90.00
#
_symmetry.space_group_name_H-M   'P 1'
#
loop_
_entity.id
_entity.type
_entity.pdbx_description
1 polymer ?
#
loop_
_entity_poly.entity_id
_entity_poly.type
_entity_poly.pdbx_seq_one_letter_code
_entity_poly.pdbx_strand_id
1 'polypeptide(L)'
;MLGAGMVIIQPATANVVLIHEAAKNVWFLPKGRKDVGESLEQAVLREAHEEVPEKNTGMLDEAHYQAHVLKLRQALDLLEGCGMKDLARILLVGYNLWAETRQWELAHASSRAEEVQAGRQHAGGHVQGYRGGNGQS
;
A
#
# COMPACT_ATOMS: atom_id res chain seq x y z
N MET A 1 -6.35 21.68 -9.87
CA MET A 1 -6.56 20.21 -9.76
C MET A 1 -5.78 19.73 -8.55
N LEU A 2 -6.45 19.13 -7.57
CA LEU A 2 -5.82 18.40 -6.47
C LEU A 2 -5.71 16.94 -6.92
N GLY A 3 -4.49 16.44 -7.08
CA GLY A 3 -4.22 15.04 -7.37
C GLY A 3 -3.54 14.40 -6.15
N ALA A 4 -3.82 13.13 -5.91
CA ALA A 4 -3.12 12.34 -4.91
C ALA A 4 -2.11 11.43 -5.60
N GLY A 5 -0.84 11.49 -5.20
CA GLY A 5 0.20 10.56 -5.65
C GLY A 5 0.45 9.48 -4.60
N MET A 6 0.71 8.26 -5.02
CA MET A 6 1.02 7.13 -4.14
C MET A 6 2.45 6.60 -4.37
N VAL A 7 3.09 6.16 -3.30
CA VAL A 7 4.35 5.40 -3.37
C VAL A 7 4.00 3.93 -3.11
N ILE A 8 4.07 3.10 -4.15
CA ILE A 8 3.85 1.65 -4.05
C ILE A 8 5.20 0.96 -3.98
N ILE A 9 5.38 0.10 -2.96
CA ILE A 9 6.61 -0.67 -2.73
C ILE A 9 6.25 -2.15 -2.64
N GLN A 10 6.90 -2.99 -3.43
CA GLN A 10 6.74 -4.45 -3.41
C GLN A 10 7.62 -5.02 -2.29
N PRO A 11 7.07 -5.57 -1.19
CA PRO A 11 7.88 -5.92 -0.02
C PRO A 11 8.91 -7.04 -0.26
N ALA A 12 8.61 -7.97 -1.17
CA ALA A 12 9.48 -9.11 -1.46
C ALA A 12 10.78 -8.72 -2.19
N THR A 13 10.73 -7.67 -3.01
CA THR A 13 11.84 -7.24 -3.88
C THR A 13 12.38 -5.86 -3.52
N ALA A 14 11.65 -5.12 -2.68
CA ALA A 14 11.87 -3.70 -2.43
C ALA A 14 11.84 -2.84 -3.71
N ASN A 15 11.18 -3.32 -4.77
CA ASN A 15 10.98 -2.53 -5.97
C ASN A 15 9.80 -1.56 -5.79
N VAL A 16 9.80 -0.49 -6.56
CA VAL A 16 8.79 0.56 -6.55
C VAL A 16 8.06 0.61 -7.89
N VAL A 17 6.85 1.18 -7.89
CA VAL A 17 6.07 1.38 -9.12
C VAL A 17 6.16 2.82 -9.58
N LEU A 18 6.50 3.04 -10.84
CA LEU A 18 6.31 4.32 -11.54
C LEU A 18 5.41 4.14 -12.75
N ILE A 19 4.78 5.23 -13.16
CA ILE A 19 4.05 5.33 -14.42
C ILE A 19 4.90 6.08 -15.45
N HIS A 20 4.96 5.56 -16.67
CA HIS A 20 5.55 6.21 -17.83
C HIS A 20 4.47 6.66 -18.80
N GLU A 21 4.50 7.92 -19.18
CA GLU A 21 3.77 8.45 -20.32
C GLU A 21 4.71 8.54 -21.51
N ALA A 22 4.69 7.53 -22.38
CA ALA A 22 5.64 7.41 -23.49
C ALA A 22 5.59 8.59 -24.46
N ALA A 23 4.41 9.14 -24.73
CA ALA A 23 4.21 10.25 -25.67
C ALA A 23 4.93 11.54 -25.22
N LYS A 24 4.99 11.80 -23.91
CA LYS A 24 5.69 12.97 -23.34
C LYS A 24 7.08 12.61 -22.83
N ASN A 25 7.42 11.33 -22.80
CA ASN A 25 8.59 10.77 -22.15
C ASN A 25 8.76 11.26 -20.70
N VAL A 26 7.66 11.26 -19.94
CA VAL A 26 7.63 11.71 -18.54
C VAL A 26 7.33 10.53 -17.63
N TRP A 27 8.02 10.52 -16.49
CA TRP A 27 7.82 9.56 -15.41
C TRP A 27 7.18 10.23 -14.21
N PHE A 28 6.29 9.53 -13.52
CA PHE A 28 5.67 10.03 -12.31
C PHE A 28 5.22 8.92 -11.37
N LEU A 29 5.01 9.27 -10.10
CA LEU A 29 4.37 8.38 -9.12
C LEU A 29 2.93 8.10 -9.55
N PRO A 30 2.41 6.87 -9.40
CA PRO A 30 1.00 6.59 -9.67
C PRO A 30 0.10 7.61 -8.98
N LYS A 31 -0.92 8.09 -9.70
CA LYS A 31 -1.82 9.14 -9.22
C LYS A 31 -3.26 8.70 -9.43
N GLY A 32 -4.12 9.02 -8.47
CA GLY A 32 -5.57 8.97 -8.67
C GLY A 32 -6.14 10.38 -8.83
N ARG A 33 -7.19 10.55 -9.64
CA ARG A 33 -7.94 11.81 -9.69
C ARG A 33 -8.83 11.89 -8.45
N LYS A 34 -8.86 13.07 -7.83
CA LYS A 34 -9.85 13.38 -6.79
C LYS A 34 -10.90 14.26 -7.43
N ASP A 35 -12.14 13.82 -7.47
CA ASP A 35 -13.23 14.65 -7.98
C ASP A 35 -13.57 15.78 -7.00
N VAL A 36 -14.12 16.88 -7.53
CA VAL A 36 -14.46 18.06 -6.73
C VAL A 36 -15.60 17.70 -5.77
N GLY A 37 -15.32 17.73 -4.46
CA GLY A 37 -16.29 17.39 -3.39
C GLY A 37 -16.08 16.00 -2.79
N GLU A 38 -15.17 15.19 -3.34
CA GLU A 38 -14.83 13.86 -2.84
C GLU A 38 -13.81 13.93 -1.67
N SER A 39 -13.76 12.95 -0.77
CA SER A 39 -12.66 12.80 0.20
C SER A 39 -11.45 12.09 -0.44
N LEU A 40 -10.27 12.16 0.18
CA LEU A 40 -9.08 11.49 -0.35
C LEU A 40 -9.24 9.96 -0.31
N GLU A 41 -9.82 9.45 0.77
CA GLU A 41 -10.12 8.03 0.97
C GLU A 41 -11.15 7.54 -0.05
N GLN A 42 -12.17 8.36 -0.35
CA GLN A 42 -13.16 8.06 -1.38
C GLN A 42 -12.53 8.00 -2.77
N ALA A 43 -11.67 8.95 -3.12
CA ALA A 43 -10.94 8.92 -4.39
C ALA A 43 -10.04 7.68 -4.51
N VAL A 44 -9.33 7.30 -3.44
CA VAL A 44 -8.48 6.09 -3.42
C VAL A 44 -9.32 4.82 -3.59
N LEU A 45 -10.48 4.73 -2.92
CA LEU A 45 -11.38 3.58 -3.04
C LEU A 45 -12.05 3.51 -4.41
N ARG A 46 -12.44 4.65 -4.98
CA ARG A 46 -13.02 4.76 -6.32
C ARG A 46 -12.01 4.34 -7.38
N GLU A 47 -10.81 4.89 -7.37
CA GLU A 47 -9.73 4.50 -8.30
C GLU A 47 -9.39 3.01 -8.16
N ALA A 48 -9.25 2.51 -6.93
CA ALA A 48 -8.99 1.08 -6.71
C ALA A 48 -10.14 0.16 -7.20
N HIS A 49 -11.37 0.66 -7.27
CA HIS A 49 -12.53 -0.06 -7.79
C HIS A 49 -12.67 0.06 -9.32
N GLU A 50 -12.41 1.24 -9.88
CA GLU A 50 -12.45 1.52 -11.32
C GLU A 50 -11.29 0.88 -12.09
N GLU A 51 -10.17 0.60 -11.43
CA GLU A 51 -9.05 -0.18 -11.98
C GLU A 51 -9.34 -1.70 -12.03
N VAL A 52 -10.50 -2.18 -11.58
CA VAL A 52 -10.96 -3.56 -11.80
C VAL A 52 -11.62 -3.64 -13.19
N PRO A 53 -11.01 -4.33 -14.17
CA PRO A 53 -11.26 -4.05 -15.58
C PRO A 53 -12.58 -4.63 -16.10
N GLU A 54 -13.56 -3.77 -16.41
CA GLU A 54 -14.43 -3.97 -17.56
C GLU A 54 -13.84 -3.23 -18.76
N LYS A 55 -13.74 -3.90 -19.91
CA LYS A 55 -13.14 -3.34 -21.13
C LYS A 55 -13.89 -2.06 -21.53
N ASN A 56 -13.15 -0.94 -21.61
CA ASN A 56 -13.53 0.39 -22.16
C ASN A 56 -13.98 1.50 -21.17
N THR A 57 -13.61 1.46 -19.89
CA THR A 57 -13.90 2.58 -18.96
C THR A 57 -12.72 3.52 -18.68
N GLY A 58 -11.55 3.29 -19.28
CA GLY A 58 -10.40 4.19 -19.13
C GLY A 58 -10.58 5.52 -19.87
N MET A 59 -10.15 6.63 -19.28
CA MET A 59 -10.19 7.93 -19.97
C MET A 59 -9.23 7.94 -21.17
N LEU A 60 -9.68 8.55 -22.26
CA LEU A 60 -8.94 8.60 -23.54
C LEU A 60 -7.54 9.21 -23.42
N ASP A 61 -7.29 10.05 -22.40
CA ASP A 61 -6.00 10.68 -22.13
C ASP A 61 -5.04 9.80 -21.28
N GLU A 62 -5.51 8.68 -20.73
CA GLU A 62 -4.74 7.78 -19.85
C GLU A 62 -4.40 6.43 -20.51
N ALA A 63 -4.91 6.18 -21.72
CA ALA A 63 -4.69 4.95 -22.50
C ALA A 63 -3.23 4.62 -22.84
N HIS A 64 -2.30 5.56 -22.61
CA HIS A 64 -0.88 5.42 -22.91
C HIS A 64 0.03 5.32 -21.67
N TYR A 65 -0.55 5.25 -20.48
CA TYR A 65 0.20 5.09 -19.24
C TYR A 65 0.63 3.65 -19.05
N GLN A 66 1.93 3.43 -18.80
CA GLN A 66 2.49 2.11 -18.54
C GLN A 66 3.07 2.07 -17.14
N ALA A 67 2.67 1.08 -16.35
CA ALA A 67 3.24 0.85 -15.03
C ALA A 67 4.53 0.03 -15.14
N HIS A 68 5.58 0.49 -14.45
CA HIS A 68 6.87 -0.19 -14.40
C HIS A 68 7.27 -0.48 -12.96
N VAL A 69 7.66 -1.73 -12.70
CA VAL A 69 8.26 -2.16 -11.44
C VAL A 69 9.77 -2.00 -11.54
N LEU A 70 10.34 -1.14 -10.72
CA LEU A 70 11.71 -0.65 -10.85
C LEU A 70 12.45 -0.74 -9.52
N LYS A 71 13.78 -0.89 -9.58
CA LYS A 71 14.61 -0.69 -8.38
C LYS A 71 14.56 0.78 -7.99
N LEU A 72 14.66 1.07 -6.69
CA LEU A 72 14.61 2.45 -6.16
C LEU A 72 15.55 3.39 -6.91
N ARG A 73 16.83 3.01 -7.08
CA ARG A 73 17.81 3.87 -7.74
C ARG A 73 17.41 4.22 -9.17
N GLN A 74 16.98 3.22 -9.94
CA GLN A 74 16.51 3.43 -11.31
C GLN A 74 15.28 4.34 -11.36
N ALA A 75 14.34 4.18 -10.43
CA ALA A 75 13.17 5.03 -10.33
C ALA A 75 13.53 6.49 -10.02
N LEU A 76 14.48 6.72 -9.11
CA LEU A 76 14.99 8.06 -8.80
C LEU A 76 15.67 8.70 -10.01
N ASP A 77 16.56 7.97 -10.69
CA ASP A 77 17.27 8.46 -11.87
C ASP A 77 16.27 8.85 -12.99
N LEU A 78 15.18 8.09 -13.18
CA LEU A 78 14.14 8.39 -14.18
C LEU A 78 13.32 9.64 -13.81
N LEU A 79 12.90 9.77 -12.55
CA LEU A 79 12.15 10.95 -12.09
C LEU A 79 13.00 12.22 -12.18
N GLU A 80 14.26 12.17 -11.76
CA GLU A 80 15.17 13.30 -11.89
C GLU A 80 15.48 13.63 -13.36
N GLY A 81 15.65 12.59 -14.19
CA GLY A 81 15.93 12.71 -15.62
C GLY A 81 14.81 13.40 -16.41
N CYS A 82 13.54 13.27 -15.98
CA CYS A 82 12.42 13.99 -16.58
C CYS A 82 12.01 15.25 -15.79
N GLY A 83 12.85 15.74 -14.87
CA GLY A 83 12.63 17.00 -14.14
C GLY A 83 11.69 16.92 -12.94
N MET A 84 11.20 15.73 -12.57
CA MET A 84 10.26 15.50 -11.46
C MET A 84 10.98 15.34 -10.10
N LYS A 85 11.85 16.30 -9.76
CA LYS A 85 12.72 16.24 -8.56
C LYS A 85 11.94 16.13 -7.26
N ASP A 86 10.80 16.80 -7.15
CA ASP A 86 9.98 16.74 -5.94
C ASP A 86 9.33 15.36 -5.77
N LEU A 87 8.92 14.71 -6.86
CA LEU A 87 8.44 13.33 -6.81
C LEU A 87 9.57 12.35 -6.45
N ALA A 88 10.80 12.60 -6.91
CA ALA A 88 11.97 11.80 -6.49
C ALA A 88 12.22 11.92 -4.98
N ARG A 89 12.10 13.13 -4.41
CA ARG A 89 12.20 13.34 -2.95
C ARG A 89 11.08 12.62 -2.20
N ILE A 90 9.84 12.74 -2.65
CA ILE A 90 8.69 12.05 -2.04
C ILE A 90 8.90 10.53 -2.07
N LEU A 91 9.33 9.98 -3.21
CA LEU A 91 9.64 8.57 -3.35
C LEU A 91 10.71 8.13 -2.34
N LEU A 92 11.81 8.89 -2.24
CA LEU A 92 12.90 8.57 -1.32
C LEU A 92 12.44 8.59 0.14
N VAL A 93 11.68 9.61 0.55
CA VAL A 93 11.15 9.72 1.92
C VAL A 93 10.21 8.56 2.23
N GLY A 94 9.25 8.28 1.34
CA GLY A 94 8.30 7.17 1.53
C GLY A 94 9.01 5.81 1.59
N TYR A 95 10.01 5.60 0.74
CA TYR A 95 10.81 4.39 0.74
C TYR A 95 11.61 4.21 2.04
N ASN A 96 12.25 5.27 2.53
CA ASN A 96 13.03 5.20 3.77
C ASN A 96 12.14 4.87 4.97
N LEU A 97 10.97 5.50 5.09
CA LEU A 97 9.99 5.20 6.14
C LEU A 97 9.54 3.74 6.10
N TRP A 98 9.27 3.22 4.91
CA TRP A 98 8.93 1.80 4.73
C TRP A 98 10.10 0.88 5.12
N ALA A 99 11.32 1.20 4.69
CA ALA A 99 12.50 0.40 4.98
C ALA A 99 12.81 0.34 6.47
N GLU A 100 12.71 1.47 7.18
CA GLU A 100 12.86 1.55 8.63
C GLU A 100 11.77 0.74 9.34
N THR A 101 10.51 0.88 8.92
CA THR A 101 9.40 0.10 9.46
C THR A 101 9.65 -1.40 9.27
N ARG A 102 10.12 -1.81 8.09
CA ARG A 102 10.37 -3.22 7.78
C ARG A 102 11.53 -3.79 8.60
N GLN A 103 12.59 -3.02 8.81
CA GLN A 103 13.70 -3.42 9.69
C GLN A 103 13.23 -3.59 11.13
N TRP A 104 12.41 -2.66 11.62
CA TRP A 104 11.81 -2.77 12.94
C TRP A 104 10.95 -4.03 13.07
N GLU A 105 10.07 -4.31 12.10
CA GLU A 105 9.25 -5.53 12.10
C GLU A 105 10.09 -6.80 12.14
N LEU A 106 11.17 -6.87 11.35
CA LEU A 106 12.07 -8.03 11.32
C LEU A 106 12.81 -8.21 12.65
N ALA A 107 13.27 -7.12 13.26
CA ALA A 107 13.95 -7.15 14.56
C ALA A 107 13.02 -7.57 15.70
N HIS A 108 11.71 -7.27 15.59
CA HIS A 108 10.70 -7.53 16.62
C HIS A 108 9.74 -8.68 16.27
N ALA A 109 10.04 -9.45 15.22
CA ALA A 109 9.21 -10.59 14.81
C ALA A 109 9.19 -11.69 15.88
N SER A 110 10.30 -11.88 16.61
CA SER A 110 10.42 -12.90 17.65
C SER A 110 9.62 -12.57 18.92
N SER A 111 9.57 -11.30 19.33
CA SER A 111 8.84 -10.88 20.54
C SER A 111 7.32 -10.93 20.37
N ARG A 112 6.79 -10.62 19.17
CA ARG A 112 5.35 -10.78 18.87
C ARG A 112 4.89 -12.23 18.81
N ALA A 113 5.75 -13.14 18.33
CA ALA A 113 5.42 -14.57 18.32
C ALA A 113 5.29 -15.13 19.75
N GLU A 114 6.16 -14.69 20.66
CA GLU A 114 6.13 -15.07 22.07
C GLU A 114 4.93 -14.48 22.82
N GLU A 115 4.58 -13.21 22.60
CA GLU A 115 3.38 -12.59 23.20
C GLU A 115 2.07 -13.24 22.72
N VAL A 116 1.96 -13.61 21.45
CA VAL A 116 0.77 -14.30 20.91
C VAL A 116 0.66 -15.72 21.49
N GLN A 117 1.79 -16.40 21.70
CA GLN A 117 1.82 -17.72 22.34
C GLN A 117 1.44 -17.64 23.82
N ALA A 118 1.94 -16.64 24.55
CA ALA A 118 1.64 -16.40 25.96
C ALA A 118 0.17 -15.98 26.18
N GLY A 119 -0.38 -15.11 25.31
CA GLY A 119 -1.78 -14.69 25.35
C GLY A 119 -2.76 -15.84 25.09
N ARG A 120 -2.39 -16.82 24.26
CA ARG A 120 -3.19 -18.05 24.04
C ARG A 120 -3.18 -19.01 25.23
N GLN A 121 -2.10 -19.06 26.02
CA GLN A 121 -2.02 -19.92 27.20
C GLN A 121 -2.88 -19.37 28.37
N HIS A 122 -3.02 -18.05 28.49
CA HIS A 122 -3.85 -17.44 29.54
C HIS A 122 -5.37 -17.46 29.25
N ALA A 123 -5.79 -17.58 28.00
CA ALA A 123 -7.21 -17.64 27.64
C ALA A 123 -7.85 -19.04 27.76
N GLY A 124 -7.06 -20.10 27.99
CA GLY A 124 -7.55 -21.49 28.07
C GLY A 124 -7.96 -21.98 29.47
N GLY A 125 -7.95 -21.11 30.48
CA GLY A 125 -7.91 -21.50 31.89
C GLY A 125 -9.13 -21.17 32.74
N HIS A 126 -10.38 -21.21 32.26
CA HIS A 126 -11.53 -21.29 33.17
C HIS A 126 -12.82 -21.78 32.49
N VAL A 127 -13.03 -23.11 32.52
CA VAL A 127 -14.37 -23.71 32.46
C VAL A 127 -14.53 -24.54 33.72
N GLN A 128 -14.91 -23.88 34.81
CA GLN A 128 -15.31 -24.56 36.05
C GLN A 128 -16.79 -24.92 35.91
N GLY A 129 -17.05 -26.22 35.78
CA GLY A 129 -18.35 -26.79 35.48
C GLY A 129 -19.39 -26.49 36.56
N TYR A 130 -20.56 -25.99 36.13
CA TYR A 130 -21.77 -26.03 36.93
C TYR A 130 -22.42 -27.41 36.78
N ARG A 131 -22.46 -28.14 37.89
CA ARG A 131 -23.16 -29.42 38.05
C ARG A 131 -24.29 -29.21 39.05
N GLY A 132 -25.53 -29.48 38.64
CA GLY A 132 -26.71 -29.53 39.51
C GLY A 132 -27.94 -28.91 38.83
N GLY A 133 -29.09 -29.57 38.71
CA GLY A 133 -29.52 -30.86 39.21
C GLY A 133 -30.89 -31.22 38.62
N ASN A 134 -31.19 -32.51 38.64
CA ASN A 134 -32.46 -33.12 38.25
C ASN A 134 -33.62 -32.75 39.18
N GLY A 135 -34.84 -32.75 38.65
CA GLY A 135 -36.11 -32.81 39.40
C GLY A 135 -37.26 -32.36 38.49
N GLN A 136 -37.80 -33.24 37.63
CA GLN A 136 -38.94 -34.13 37.87
C GLN A 136 -40.28 -33.44 38.16
N SER A 137 -41.22 -33.72 37.24
CA SER A 137 -42.69 -33.70 37.31
C SER A 137 -43.41 -32.37 37.13
#